data_AF-A0A8H4P1K7-F1
#
_entry.id   AF-A0A8H4P1K7-F1
#
_cell.length_a   1.000
_cell.length_b   1.000
_cell.length_c   1.000
_cell.angle_alpha   90.00
_cell.angle_beta   90.00
_cell.angle_gamma   90.00
#
_symmetry.space_group_name_H-M   'P 1'
#
loop_
_entity.id
_entity.type
_entity.pdbx_description
1 polymer ?
#
loop_
_entity_poly.entity_id
_entity_poly.type
_entity_poly.pdbx_seq_one_letter_code
_entity_poly.pdbx_strand_id
1 'polypeptide(L)'
;MGVTNKRTITKTRRKTRDVDQVKADIMSPKHLKQFMETKAAEDLPGLGRHYCVECSKWLKQIAEGPYTQKEAEAAVGLRTDNGDRKRTFADADDDIAMGA
;
A
#
# COMPACT_ATOMS: atom_id res chain seq x y z
N MET A 1 20.05 -3.62 -22.58
CA MET A 1 18.68 -4.19 -22.51
C MET A 1 18.02 -3.94 -23.87
N GLY A 2 17.80 -4.99 -24.67
CA GLY A 2 17.31 -4.84 -26.05
C GLY A 2 15.88 -4.32 -26.12
N VAL A 3 15.58 -3.50 -27.13
CA VAL A 3 14.24 -2.94 -27.37
C VAL A 3 13.28 -4.10 -27.65
N THR A 4 12.40 -4.41 -26.70
CA THR A 4 11.46 -5.52 -26.83
C THR A 4 10.43 -5.24 -27.92
N ASN A 5 10.26 -6.17 -28.86
CA ASN A 5 9.29 -6.04 -29.95
C ASN A 5 7.86 -5.98 -29.40
N LYS A 6 7.24 -4.80 -29.47
CA LYS A 6 5.89 -4.49 -28.95
C LYS A 6 4.83 -5.48 -29.44
N ARG A 7 4.97 -5.99 -30.68
CA ARG A 7 4.05 -6.98 -31.28
C ARG A 7 3.99 -8.30 -30.52
N THR A 8 5.00 -8.63 -29.74
CA THR A 8 5.05 -9.88 -28.95
C THR A 8 4.53 -9.73 -27.52
N ILE A 9 4.50 -8.49 -27.01
CA ILE A 9 4.01 -8.18 -25.67
C ILE A 9 2.48 -8.11 -25.67
N THR A 10 1.89 -7.46 -26.68
CA THR A 10 0.44 -7.27 -26.81
C THR A 10 -0.32 -8.54 -27.27
N LYS A 11 0.35 -9.69 -27.39
CA LYS A 11 -0.31 -10.94 -27.81
C LYS A 11 -1.28 -11.44 -26.73
N THR A 12 -2.41 -12.00 -27.16
CA THR A 12 -3.48 -12.53 -26.31
C THR A 12 -3.00 -13.52 -25.25
N ARG A 13 -2.03 -14.39 -25.59
CA ARG A 13 -1.46 -15.38 -24.65
C ARG A 13 -0.78 -14.74 -23.42
N ARG A 14 -0.35 -13.48 -23.51
CA ARG A 14 0.36 -12.75 -22.44
C ARG A 14 -0.48 -11.60 -21.89
N LYS A 15 -1.78 -11.56 -22.20
CA LYS A 15 -2.66 -10.47 -21.81
C LYS A 15 -2.80 -10.44 -20.28
N THR A 16 -2.48 -9.29 -19.70
CA THR A 16 -2.71 -8.96 -18.30
C THR A 16 -4.12 -8.42 -18.11
N ARG A 17 -4.51 -8.17 -16.87
CA ARG A 17 -5.75 -7.44 -16.59
C ARG A 17 -5.73 -6.06 -17.22
N ASP A 18 -6.90 -5.65 -17.70
CA ASP A 18 -7.09 -4.33 -18.29
C ASP A 18 -7.23 -3.27 -17.17
N VAL A 19 -6.78 -2.03 -17.45
CA VAL A 19 -6.79 -0.93 -16.47
C VAL A 19 -8.21 -0.64 -15.97
N ASP A 20 -9.21 -0.79 -16.83
CA ASP A 20 -10.62 -0.59 -16.47
C ASP A 20 -11.12 -1.62 -15.45
N GLN A 21 -10.62 -2.86 -15.53
CA GLN A 21 -10.94 -3.90 -14.56
C GLN A 21 -10.28 -3.62 -13.20
N VAL A 22 -9.02 -3.16 -13.22
CA VAL A 22 -8.32 -2.74 -11.99
C VAL A 22 -9.04 -1.58 -11.32
N LYS A 23 -9.54 -0.62 -12.10
CA LYS A 23 -10.34 0.48 -11.57
C LYS A 23 -11.63 -0.02 -10.90
N ALA A 24 -12.32 -0.98 -11.50
CA ALA A 24 -13.51 -1.60 -10.91
C ALA A 24 -13.20 -2.37 -9.61
N ASP A 25 -12.06 -3.04 -9.53
CA ASP A 25 -11.58 -3.73 -8.33
C ASP A 25 -11.23 -2.76 -7.19
N ILE A 26 -10.65 -1.60 -7.52
CA ILE A 26 -10.36 -0.53 -6.55
C ILE A 26 -11.66 0.09 -6.05
N MET A 27 -12.64 0.31 -6.93
CA MET A 27 -13.92 0.91 -6.59
C MET A 27 -14.79 -0.02 -5.74
N SER A 28 -14.71 -1.34 -5.94
CA SER A 28 -15.49 -2.29 -5.15
C SER A 28 -14.70 -3.54 -4.76
N PRO A 29 -14.68 -3.89 -3.45
CA PRO A 29 -13.96 -5.06 -2.98
C PRO A 29 -14.63 -6.39 -3.38
N LYS A 30 -15.86 -6.35 -3.90
CA LYS A 30 -16.59 -7.55 -4.35
C LYS A 30 -15.96 -8.15 -5.60
N HIS A 31 -15.63 -7.32 -6.60
CA HIS A 31 -14.99 -7.77 -7.84
C HIS A 31 -13.61 -8.38 -7.58
N LEU A 32 -12.86 -7.77 -6.67
CA LEU A 32 -11.56 -8.26 -6.24
C LEU A 32 -11.68 -9.66 -5.61
N LYS A 33 -12.60 -9.84 -4.66
CA LYS A 33 -12.82 -11.15 -4.00
C LYS A 33 -13.20 -12.24 -5.00
N GLN A 34 -14.16 -11.96 -5.88
CA GLN A 34 -14.58 -12.90 -6.93
C GLN A 34 -13.42 -13.29 -7.84
N PHE A 35 -12.54 -12.34 -8.18
CA PHE A 35 -11.35 -12.64 -8.96
C PHE A 35 -10.35 -13.52 -8.20
N MET A 36 -10.06 -13.20 -6.93
CA MET A 36 -9.12 -13.97 -6.12
C MET A 36 -9.60 -15.43 -5.96
N GLU A 37 -10.91 -15.64 -5.79
CA GLU A 37 -11.51 -16.98 -5.67
C GLU A 37 -11.37 -17.81 -6.94
N THR A 38 -11.28 -17.20 -8.13
CA THR A 38 -11.11 -17.94 -9.40
C THR A 38 -9.74 -18.62 -9.52
N LYS A 39 -8.78 -18.30 -8.64
CA LYS A 39 -7.41 -18.78 -8.69
C LYS A 39 -7.14 -19.70 -7.50
N ALA A 40 -6.69 -20.92 -7.77
CA ALA A 40 -6.24 -21.83 -6.73
C ALA A 40 -4.94 -21.31 -6.11
N ALA A 41 -4.88 -21.24 -4.78
CA ALA A 41 -3.74 -20.65 -4.07
C ALA A 41 -2.39 -21.37 -4.35
N GLU A 42 -2.44 -22.67 -4.68
CA GLU A 42 -1.25 -23.52 -4.88
C GLU A 42 -0.45 -23.14 -6.13
N ASP A 43 -1.10 -22.69 -7.20
CA ASP A 43 -0.46 -22.33 -8.47
C ASP A 43 0.15 -20.92 -8.45
N LEU A 44 -0.13 -20.15 -7.40
CA LEU A 44 0.19 -18.73 -7.32
C LEU A 44 1.50 -18.49 -6.55
N PRO A 45 2.33 -17.51 -6.97
CA PRO A 45 3.53 -17.17 -6.23
C PRO A 45 3.14 -16.63 -4.85
N GLY A 46 3.88 -17.05 -3.82
CA GLY A 46 3.58 -16.70 -2.43
C GLY A 46 2.31 -17.36 -1.88
N LEU A 47 1.87 -18.49 -2.47
CA LEU A 47 0.67 -19.23 -2.07
C LEU A 47 -0.60 -18.37 -2.04
N GLY A 48 -0.70 -17.40 -2.97
CA GLY A 48 -1.86 -16.52 -3.06
C GLY A 48 -2.04 -15.55 -1.88
N ARG A 49 -0.99 -15.28 -1.09
CA ARG A 49 -1.06 -14.37 0.07
C ARG A 49 -0.84 -12.90 -0.28
N HIS A 50 -0.08 -12.62 -1.33
CA HIS A 50 0.40 -11.28 -1.64
C HIS A 50 -0.04 -10.85 -3.04
N TYR A 51 -1.19 -10.15 -3.12
CA TYR A 51 -1.71 -9.60 -4.36
C TYR A 51 -1.64 -8.08 -4.36
N CYS A 52 -1.02 -7.49 -5.38
CA CYS A 52 -1.09 -6.05 -5.62
C CYS A 52 -2.22 -5.75 -6.62
N VAL A 53 -3.18 -4.93 -6.19
CA VAL A 53 -4.36 -4.56 -7.01
C VAL A 53 -3.95 -3.67 -8.18
N GLU A 54 -3.15 -2.63 -7.92
CA GLU A 54 -2.72 -1.64 -8.93
C GLU A 54 -1.87 -2.26 -10.04
N CYS A 55 -0.89 -3.10 -9.66
CA CYS A 55 -0.03 -3.80 -10.60
C CYS A 55 -0.69 -5.05 -11.21
N SER A 56 -1.84 -5.49 -10.69
CA SER A 56 -2.55 -6.72 -11.07
C SER A 56 -1.68 -7.99 -11.03
N LYS A 57 -0.78 -8.10 -10.05
CA LYS A 57 0.25 -9.15 -9.99
C LYS A 57 0.43 -9.73 -8.60
N TRP A 58 0.69 -11.04 -8.57
CA TRP A 58 1.05 -11.79 -7.37
C TRP A 58 2.55 -11.67 -7.06
N LEU A 59 2.86 -11.46 -5.79
CA LEU A 59 4.22 -11.29 -5.27
C LEU A 59 4.62 -12.49 -4.42
N LYS A 60 5.92 -12.80 -4.37
CA LYS A 60 6.44 -13.90 -3.54
C LYS A 60 6.50 -13.52 -2.06
N GLN A 61 6.87 -12.27 -1.77
CA GLN A 61 6.99 -11.68 -0.44
C GLN A 61 6.62 -10.19 -0.54
N ILE A 62 6.08 -9.62 0.53
CA ILE A 62 6.03 -8.16 0.72
C ILE A 62 7.35 -7.84 1.42
N ALA A 63 8.31 -7.29 0.68
CA ALA A 63 9.71 -7.24 1.13
C ALA A 63 9.92 -6.34 2.36
N GLU A 64 9.12 -5.29 2.53
CA GLU A 64 9.20 -4.32 3.64
C GLU A 64 7.82 -3.70 3.89
N GLY A 65 7.59 -3.19 5.11
CA GLY A 65 6.40 -2.41 5.44
C GLY A 65 6.30 -1.15 4.56
N PRO A 66 5.12 -0.50 4.47
CA PRO A 66 5.01 0.76 3.75
C PRO A 66 5.93 1.80 4.40
N TYR A 67 6.71 2.52 3.57
CA TYR A 67 7.56 3.63 4.04
C TYR A 67 6.76 4.61 4.88
N THR A 68 7.09 4.70 6.17
CA THR A 68 6.39 5.58 7.10
C THR A 68 7.16 6.87 7.34
N GLN A 69 6.43 7.94 7.67
CA GLN A 69 7.07 9.21 8.03
C GLN A 69 8.01 9.09 9.24
N LYS A 70 7.72 8.14 10.16
CA LYS A 70 8.60 7.82 11.29
C LYS A 70 9.93 7.20 10.84
N GLU A 71 9.93 6.38 9.80
CA GLU A 71 11.16 5.83 9.21
C GLU A 71 11.95 6.90 8.46
N ALA A 72 11.26 7.80 7.76
CA ALA A 72 11.87 8.96 7.11
C ALA A 72 12.56 9.90 8.13
N GLU A 73 11.85 10.24 9.21
CA GLU A 73 12.35 11.10 10.30
C GLU A 73 13.52 10.44 11.04
N ALA A 74 13.42 9.15 11.34
CA ALA A 74 14.52 8.38 11.95
C ALA A 74 15.76 8.31 11.05
N ALA A 75 15.61 8.16 9.73
CA ALA A 75 16.72 8.15 8.78
C ALA A 75 17.41 9.51 8.65
N VAL A 76 16.66 10.61 8.79
CA VAL A 76 17.18 11.99 8.82
C VAL A 76 17.78 12.36 10.20
N GLY A 77 17.67 11.48 11.20
CA GLY A 77 18.12 11.73 12.57
C GLY A 77 17.19 12.65 13.35
N LEU A 78 15.99 12.92 12.82
CA LEU A 78 14.91 13.63 13.48
C LEU A 78 14.19 12.65 14.43
N ARG A 79 14.83 12.28 15.53
CA ARG A 79 14.09 11.66 16.65
C ARG A 79 13.26 12.75 17.30
N THR A 80 11.94 12.69 17.16
CA THR A 80 11.03 13.48 18.00
C THR A 80 11.09 12.92 19.42
N ASP A 81 12.10 13.32 20.18
CA ASP A 81 12.12 13.23 21.65
C ASP A 81 11.22 14.34 22.22
N ASN A 82 9.99 14.42 21.73
CA ASN A 82 8.96 15.10 22.49
C ASN A 82 8.56 14.12 23.59
N GLY A 83 9.42 14.02 24.61
CA GLY A 83 9.05 13.40 25.87
C GLY A 83 7.70 13.94 26.30
N ASP A 84 6.89 13.08 26.92
CA ASP A 84 5.60 13.48 27.46
C ASP A 84 5.78 14.74 28.30
N ARG A 85 5.33 15.90 27.81
CA ARG A 85 5.20 17.08 28.66
C ARG A 85 4.22 16.67 29.76
N LYS A 86 4.73 16.39 30.96
CA LYS A 86 3.90 16.29 32.16
C LYS A 86 3.20 17.63 32.29
N ARG A 87 1.95 17.70 31.84
CA ARG A 87 1.06 18.83 32.09
C ARG A 87 1.01 18.98 33.61
N THR A 88 1.57 20.07 34.12
CA THR A 88 1.40 20.39 35.53
C THR A 88 0.04 21.04 35.67
N PHE A 89 -0.59 20.90 36.85
CA PHE A 89 -1.91 21.49 37.09
C PHE A 89 -1.93 23.03 36.94
N ALA A 90 -0.76 23.68 36.87
CA ALA A 90 -0.63 25.12 36.62
C ALA A 90 -0.77 25.51 35.14
N ASP A 91 -0.58 24.58 34.19
CA ASP A 91 -0.66 24.87 32.74
C ASP A 91 -2.10 24.86 32.20
N ALA A 92 -3.12 24.68 33.06
CA ALA A 92 -4.53 24.54 32.65
C ALA A 92 -5.35 25.84 32.73
N ASP A 93 -4.86 26.86 33.43
CA ASP A 93 -5.62 28.11 33.67
C ASP A 93 -5.41 29.18 32.57
N ASP A 94 -4.37 29.06 31.74
CA ASP A 94 -4.07 30.03 30.67
C ASP A 94 -4.89 29.82 29.37
N ASP A 95 -5.40 28.60 29.12
CA ASP A 95 -6.19 28.31 27.90
C ASP A 95 -7.63 28.86 27.96
N ILE A 96 -8.14 29.23 29.15
CA ILE A 96 -9.51 29.76 29.33
C ILE A 96 -9.59 31.27 28.99
N ALA A 97 -8.47 31.99 28.95
CA ALA A 97 -8.45 33.44 28.78
C ALA A 97 -8.40 33.93 27.32
N MET A 98 -8.28 33.05 26.33
CA MET A 98 -8.21 33.42 24.89
C MET A 98 -9.43 32.98 24.06
N GLY A 99 -10.55 32.64 24.72
CA GLY A 99 -11.75 32.09 24.09
C GLY A 99 -13.08 32.69 24.55
N ALA A 100 -13.15 34.00 24.80
CA ALA A 100 -14.39 34.76 24.97
C ALA A 100 -14.36 36.06 24.17
#